data_AF-A0A840V7E8-F1
#
_entry.id   AF-A0A840V7E8-F1
#
_cell.length_a   1.000
_cell.length_b   1.000
_cell.length_c   1.000
_cell.angle_alpha   90.00
_cell.angle_beta   90.00
_cell.angle_gamma   90.00
#
_symmetry.space_group_name_H-M   'P 1'
#
loop_
_entity.id
_entity.type
_entity.pdbx_description
1 polymer ?
#
loop_
_entity_poly.entity_id
_entity_poly.type
_entity_poly.pdbx_seq_one_letter_code
_entity_poly.pdbx_strand_id
1 'polypeptide(L)'
;MKVLPLLLLLTQWAPADMLPQLDGKPWTGWFAGYESRKFRFGVNREGEAFLMPMKNRDETIYNKQWIRLTPVIEELRSGRGPVTKKTELNGWTALSEKSDQAERISYRGTVTGGAVFEVTLEIDGASVRAKGRLVEKGSLANKELRFGWRVKIPNLYYNQKDEKKLEDGTKGDRYEFVRADGEKVRWDGWDSVNGDEVTGEGFTAARLDLEPYDARVTFETEKGGLFELWNGGEKPLYQGIGVNWIHHPEADPKGEAHFTMTFK
;
A
#
# COMPACT_ATOMS: atom_id res chain seq x y z
N MET A 1 9.28 -49.68 30.07
CA MET A 1 9.42 -48.21 30.12
C MET A 1 9.54 -47.69 28.69
N LYS A 2 8.55 -46.94 28.19
CA LYS A 2 8.58 -46.31 26.86
C LYS A 2 9.13 -44.89 27.03
N VAL A 3 10.26 -44.60 26.40
CA VAL A 3 10.85 -43.26 26.34
C VAL A 3 10.10 -42.48 25.26
N LEU A 4 9.40 -41.42 25.66
CA LEU A 4 8.72 -40.50 24.75
C LEU A 4 9.75 -39.45 24.28
N PRO A 5 10.01 -39.27 22.98
CA PRO A 5 10.89 -38.21 22.54
C PRO A 5 10.12 -36.89 22.58
N LEU A 6 10.54 -36.00 23.48
CA LEU A 6 10.06 -34.63 23.57
C LEU A 6 10.60 -33.87 22.35
N LEU A 7 9.78 -33.70 21.31
CA LEU A 7 10.10 -32.85 20.17
C LEU A 7 9.99 -31.38 20.61
N LEU A 8 11.13 -30.79 20.98
CA LEU A 8 11.25 -29.34 21.15
C LEU A 8 11.21 -28.69 19.76
N LEU A 9 10.03 -28.19 19.37
CA LEU A 9 9.90 -27.21 18.29
C LEU A 9 10.50 -25.89 18.76
N LEU A 10 11.81 -25.75 18.58
CA LEU A 10 12.48 -24.46 18.60
C LEU A 10 11.94 -23.66 17.41
N THR A 11 10.97 -22.79 17.62
CA THR A 11 10.70 -21.68 16.71
C THR A 11 11.94 -20.81 16.71
N GLN A 12 12.86 -21.07 15.78
CA GLN A 12 14.00 -20.21 15.53
C GLN A 12 13.44 -18.86 15.09
N TRP A 13 13.53 -17.86 15.97
CA TRP A 13 13.43 -16.47 15.57
C TRP A 13 14.63 -16.22 14.66
N ALA A 14 14.42 -16.29 13.34
CA ALA A 14 15.41 -15.82 12.40
C ALA A 14 15.76 -14.37 12.80
N PRO A 15 17.04 -14.01 12.95
CA PRO A 15 17.41 -12.63 13.21
C PRO A 15 16.79 -11.76 12.14
N ALA A 16 16.08 -10.73 12.57
CA ALA A 16 15.47 -9.77 11.67
C ALA A 16 16.60 -9.10 10.83
N ASP A 17 16.41 -9.05 9.53
CA ASP A 17 17.33 -8.50 8.52
C ASP A 17 16.50 -7.84 7.41
N MET A 18 17.11 -7.32 6.36
CA MET A 18 16.40 -6.99 5.12
C MET A 18 15.76 -8.24 4.50
N LEU A 19 14.68 -8.09 3.73
CA LEU A 19 14.11 -9.22 3.00
C LEU A 19 15.13 -9.80 1.98
N PRO A 20 15.09 -11.12 1.69
CA PRO A 20 15.95 -11.76 0.69
C PRO A 20 15.83 -11.06 -0.66
N GLN A 21 16.89 -11.04 -1.46
CA GLN A 21 16.87 -10.36 -2.77
C GLN A 21 16.87 -11.35 -3.93
N LEU A 22 16.22 -10.97 -5.02
CA LEU A 22 16.32 -11.57 -6.34
C LEU A 22 17.58 -11.06 -7.05
N ASP A 23 18.17 -11.91 -7.87
CA ASP A 23 19.43 -11.62 -8.57
C ASP A 23 19.21 -11.38 -10.08
N GLY A 24 18.12 -11.90 -10.64
CA GLY A 24 17.76 -11.79 -12.06
C GLY A 24 17.07 -10.49 -12.43
N LYS A 25 17.37 -9.96 -13.62
CA LYS A 25 16.65 -8.82 -14.21
C LYS A 25 15.22 -9.23 -14.61
N PRO A 26 14.22 -8.33 -14.56
CA PRO A 26 14.33 -6.92 -14.15
C PRO A 26 14.30 -6.69 -12.63
N TRP A 27 14.14 -7.75 -11.83
CA TRP A 27 13.89 -7.69 -10.40
C TRP A 27 15.14 -7.74 -9.52
N THR A 28 16.32 -7.51 -10.07
CA THR A 28 17.56 -7.51 -9.29
C THR A 28 17.46 -6.55 -8.10
N GLY A 29 17.70 -7.05 -6.89
CA GLY A 29 17.60 -6.27 -5.65
C GLY A 29 16.20 -6.17 -5.05
N TRP A 30 15.18 -6.81 -5.63
CA TRP A 30 13.82 -6.88 -5.09
C TRP A 30 13.60 -8.16 -4.28
N PHE A 31 12.65 -8.18 -3.35
CA PHE A 31 12.26 -9.40 -2.65
C PHE A 31 11.36 -10.28 -3.51
N ALA A 32 10.36 -9.66 -4.12
CA ALA A 32 9.43 -10.34 -4.98
C ALA A 32 9.00 -9.44 -6.14
N GLY A 33 8.70 -10.06 -7.26
CA GLY A 33 8.24 -9.41 -8.48
C GLY A 33 7.09 -10.19 -9.11
N TYR A 34 6.28 -9.48 -9.86
CA TYR A 34 5.22 -10.01 -10.70
C TYR A 34 5.04 -9.10 -11.91
N GLU A 35 4.93 -9.70 -13.09
CA GLU A 35 4.69 -8.99 -14.34
C GLU A 35 3.55 -9.65 -15.11
N SER A 36 2.53 -8.86 -15.44
CA SER A 36 1.48 -9.24 -16.38
C SER A 36 1.51 -8.33 -17.60
N ARG A 37 0.55 -8.50 -18.52
CA ARG A 37 0.36 -7.55 -19.62
C ARG A 37 -0.18 -6.18 -19.16
N LYS A 38 -0.78 -6.11 -17.97
CA LYS A 38 -1.50 -4.92 -17.47
C LYS A 38 -0.72 -4.12 -16.45
N PHE A 39 0.17 -4.76 -15.70
CA PHE A 39 0.95 -4.08 -14.66
C PHE A 39 2.21 -4.86 -14.28
N ARG A 40 3.16 -4.14 -13.69
CA ARG A 40 4.26 -4.69 -12.89
C ARG A 40 4.01 -4.40 -11.42
N PHE A 41 4.29 -5.37 -10.58
CA PHE A 41 4.22 -5.25 -9.13
C PHE A 41 5.45 -5.85 -8.49
N GLY A 42 6.03 -5.17 -7.51
CA GLY A 42 7.17 -5.69 -6.80
C GLY A 42 7.19 -5.24 -5.35
N VAL A 43 7.85 -6.04 -4.51
CA VAL A 43 8.15 -5.69 -3.12
C VAL A 43 9.65 -5.59 -2.98
N ASN A 44 10.15 -4.44 -2.52
CA ASN A 44 11.57 -4.23 -2.30
C ASN A 44 12.03 -4.94 -1.01
N ARG A 45 13.31 -4.80 -0.68
CA ARG A 45 13.89 -5.45 0.51
C ARG A 45 13.48 -4.83 1.85
N GLU A 46 12.81 -3.68 1.80
CA GLU A 46 12.31 -2.91 2.94
C GLU A 46 10.78 -3.01 3.04
N GLY A 47 10.18 -4.07 2.48
CA GLY A 47 8.75 -4.33 2.57
C GLY A 47 7.87 -3.27 1.88
N GLU A 48 8.43 -2.41 1.04
CA GLU A 48 7.63 -1.47 0.27
C GLU A 48 7.19 -2.12 -1.02
N ALA A 49 5.88 -2.11 -1.24
CA ALA A 49 5.28 -2.56 -2.46
C ALA A 49 5.23 -1.40 -3.46
N PHE A 50 5.38 -1.73 -4.73
CA PHE A 50 5.28 -0.78 -5.80
C PHE A 50 4.52 -1.38 -6.96
N LEU A 51 3.73 -0.54 -7.59
CA LEU A 51 2.87 -0.93 -8.68
C LEU A 51 2.99 0.06 -9.83
N MET A 52 3.04 -0.47 -11.04
CA MET A 52 3.06 0.31 -12.27
C MET A 52 2.04 -0.27 -13.24
N PRO A 53 0.94 0.43 -13.55
CA PRO A 53 0.10 0.10 -14.70
C PRO A 53 0.95 0.15 -15.97
N MET A 54 0.70 -0.76 -16.91
CA MET A 54 1.42 -0.85 -18.17
C MET A 54 0.44 -0.86 -19.33
N LYS A 55 0.76 -0.08 -20.36
CA LYS A 55 0.03 -0.11 -21.63
C LYS A 55 0.50 -1.26 -22.52
N ASN A 56 1.81 -1.54 -22.47
CA ASN A 56 2.42 -2.67 -23.15
C ASN A 56 3.60 -3.23 -22.35
N ARG A 57 4.00 -4.47 -22.64
CA ARG A 57 5.02 -5.18 -21.86
C ARG A 57 6.41 -4.55 -21.99
N ASP A 58 6.69 -3.91 -23.12
CA ASP A 58 8.00 -3.36 -23.48
C ASP A 58 8.16 -1.88 -23.11
N GLU A 59 7.19 -1.31 -22.39
CA GLU A 59 7.21 0.10 -21.99
C GLU A 59 8.45 0.41 -21.14
N THR A 60 9.16 1.48 -21.48
CA THR A 60 10.29 1.95 -20.67
C THR A 60 9.77 2.65 -19.44
N ILE A 61 10.13 2.13 -18.28
CA ILE A 61 9.53 2.52 -17.02
C ILE A 61 10.45 3.46 -16.23
N TYR A 62 9.89 4.58 -15.77
CA TYR A 62 10.54 5.46 -14.81
C TYR A 62 10.00 5.22 -13.40
N ASN A 63 10.88 4.97 -12.43
CA ASN A 63 10.51 4.75 -11.02
C ASN A 63 9.63 5.87 -10.42
N LYS A 64 9.67 7.07 -11.00
CA LYS A 64 8.87 8.23 -10.57
C LYS A 64 7.37 8.08 -10.83
N GLN A 65 6.97 7.14 -11.67
CA GLN A 65 5.57 6.89 -12.02
C GLN A 65 4.97 5.71 -11.23
N TRP A 66 5.70 5.12 -10.28
CA TRP A 66 5.23 3.95 -9.54
C TRP A 66 4.28 4.38 -8.42
N ILE A 67 3.12 3.73 -8.35
CA ILE A 67 2.25 3.79 -7.17
C ILE A 67 2.97 3.05 -6.05
N ARG A 68 3.29 3.73 -4.96
CA ARG A 68 4.01 3.15 -3.82
C ARG A 68 3.04 2.79 -2.72
N LEU A 69 3.15 1.58 -2.19
CA LEU A 69 2.40 1.07 -1.06
C LEU A 69 3.36 0.80 0.09
N THR A 70 3.25 1.56 1.17
CA THR A 70 4.09 1.39 2.36
C THR A 70 3.24 0.89 3.54
N PRO A 71 3.54 -0.28 4.12
CA PRO A 71 2.86 -0.72 5.33
C PRO A 71 3.31 0.16 6.50
N VAL A 72 2.38 0.56 7.36
CA VAL A 72 2.66 1.44 8.50
C VAL A 72 1.95 0.98 9.77
N ILE A 73 2.56 1.29 10.91
CA ILE A 73 1.92 1.26 12.22
C ILE A 73 1.75 2.70 12.70
N GLU A 74 0.52 3.05 13.07
CA GLU A 74 0.17 4.37 13.60
C GLU A 74 -0.19 4.26 15.08
N GLU A 75 0.39 5.13 15.91
CA GLU A 75 -0.05 5.38 17.29
C GLU A 75 -1.09 6.49 17.29
N LEU A 76 -2.29 6.18 17.77
CA LEU A 76 -3.32 7.17 18.03
C LEU A 76 -3.03 7.89 19.34
N ARG A 77 -3.18 9.22 19.33
CA ARG A 77 -2.91 10.08 20.48
C ARG A 77 -4.11 10.97 20.73
N SER A 78 -4.63 10.97 21.95
CA SER A 78 -5.76 11.84 22.33
C SER A 78 -5.49 13.30 21.96
N GLY A 79 -6.40 13.89 21.17
CA GLY A 79 -6.35 15.29 20.76
C GLY A 79 -5.20 15.66 19.79
N ARG A 80 -4.52 14.68 19.19
CA ARG A 80 -3.47 14.91 18.17
C ARG A 80 -3.63 13.92 17.02
N GLY A 81 -3.11 14.27 15.85
CA GLY A 81 -3.06 13.37 14.70
C GLY A 81 -2.23 12.09 14.97
N PRO A 82 -2.45 11.03 14.19
CA PRO A 82 -1.71 9.78 14.32
C PRO A 82 -0.21 9.98 14.12
N VAL A 83 0.60 9.22 14.87
CA VAL A 83 2.06 9.23 14.72
C VAL A 83 2.53 7.89 14.19
N THR A 84 3.14 7.91 13.01
CA THR A 84 3.72 6.73 12.39
C THR A 84 4.96 6.26 13.13
N LYS A 85 5.01 4.96 13.42
CA LYS A 85 6.20 4.30 13.93
C LYS A 85 7.15 4.01 12.78
N LYS A 86 8.42 4.31 13.01
CA LYS A 86 9.48 4.06 12.05
C LYS A 86 9.74 2.55 11.99
N THR A 87 9.88 2.01 10.79
CA THR A 87 10.32 0.64 10.61
C THR A 87 11.79 0.50 10.97
N GLU A 88 12.13 -0.57 11.69
CA GLU A 88 13.52 -0.90 12.03
C GLU A 88 14.27 -1.32 10.76
N LEU A 89 15.53 -0.87 10.61
CA LEU A 89 16.32 -1.07 9.39
C LEU A 89 16.44 -2.55 8.99
N ASN A 90 16.68 -3.39 9.99
CA ASN A 90 16.78 -4.83 9.87
C ASN A 90 15.55 -5.49 10.51
N GLY A 91 14.38 -4.87 10.40
CA GLY A 91 13.17 -5.30 11.09
C GLY A 91 12.36 -6.38 10.37
N TRP A 92 12.88 -7.00 9.31
CA TRP A 92 12.07 -7.78 8.37
C TRP A 92 12.28 -9.28 8.48
N THR A 93 11.21 -10.02 8.19
CA THR A 93 11.23 -11.48 8.12
C THR A 93 10.34 -11.94 6.98
N ALA A 94 10.92 -12.64 6.01
CA ALA A 94 10.17 -13.23 4.92
C ALA A 94 9.34 -14.43 5.42
N LEU A 95 8.07 -14.48 5.04
CA LEU A 95 7.18 -15.63 5.30
C LEU A 95 6.90 -16.43 4.02
N SER A 96 7.04 -15.80 2.85
CA SER A 96 7.07 -16.44 1.54
C SER A 96 8.50 -16.49 0.98
N GLU A 97 8.73 -17.39 0.02
CA GLU A 97 9.99 -17.39 -0.73
C GLU A 97 10.10 -16.16 -1.64
N LYS A 98 11.34 -15.77 -1.98
CA LYS A 98 11.58 -14.77 -3.03
C LYS A 98 11.18 -15.35 -4.39
N SER A 99 10.49 -14.58 -5.22
CA SER A 99 10.07 -15.02 -6.56
C SER A 99 9.88 -13.83 -7.50
N ASP A 100 10.28 -13.99 -8.76
CA ASP A 100 10.03 -13.03 -9.86
C ASP A 100 8.68 -13.27 -10.57
N GLN A 101 7.92 -14.27 -10.12
CA GLN A 101 6.57 -14.61 -10.54
C GLN A 101 5.67 -14.84 -9.32
N ALA A 102 5.77 -13.97 -8.33
CA ALA A 102 5.06 -14.14 -7.07
C ALA A 102 3.55 -13.86 -7.25
N GLU A 103 2.69 -14.85 -7.01
CA GLU A 103 1.24 -14.66 -6.90
C GLU A 103 0.79 -14.39 -5.45
N ARG A 104 1.64 -14.72 -4.48
CA ARG A 104 1.45 -14.44 -3.06
C ARG A 104 2.76 -14.02 -2.42
N ILE A 105 2.75 -12.89 -1.72
CA ILE A 105 3.92 -12.37 -1.02
C ILE A 105 3.54 -12.14 0.44
N SER A 106 4.32 -12.68 1.38
CA SER A 106 4.07 -12.50 2.80
C SER A 106 5.36 -12.25 3.57
N TYR A 107 5.32 -11.32 4.50
CA TYR A 107 6.44 -10.95 5.35
C TYR A 107 5.97 -10.27 6.63
N ARG A 108 6.87 -10.15 7.60
CA ARG A 108 6.71 -9.34 8.81
C ARG A 108 7.67 -8.18 8.80
N GLY A 109 7.24 -7.09 9.43
CA GLY A 109 8.07 -5.92 9.71
C GLY A 109 7.97 -5.56 11.19
N THR A 110 9.07 -5.06 11.74
CA THR A 110 9.19 -4.59 13.12
C THR A 110 9.36 -3.08 13.11
N VAL A 111 8.57 -2.38 13.91
CA VAL A 111 8.68 -0.93 14.09
C VAL A 111 9.26 -0.57 15.45
N THR A 112 9.70 0.68 15.59
CA THR A 112 10.23 1.22 16.85
C THR A 112 9.26 0.99 18.01
N GLY A 113 9.81 0.44 19.10
CA GLY A 113 9.03 -0.11 20.22
C GLY A 113 8.85 -1.63 20.16
N GLY A 114 9.40 -2.30 19.14
CA GLY A 114 9.35 -3.76 18.99
C GLY A 114 7.96 -4.28 18.64
N ALA A 115 7.07 -3.43 18.14
CA ALA A 115 5.79 -3.87 17.62
C ALA A 115 6.01 -4.54 16.25
N VAL A 116 5.37 -5.68 16.03
CA VAL A 116 5.51 -6.48 14.82
C VAL A 116 4.19 -6.48 14.07
N PHE A 117 4.25 -6.28 12.77
CA PHE A 117 3.12 -6.40 11.87
C PHE A 117 3.39 -7.48 10.81
N GLU A 118 2.32 -8.01 10.25
CA GLU A 118 2.35 -9.01 9.19
C GLU A 118 1.62 -8.46 7.98
N VAL A 119 2.21 -8.66 6.80
CA VAL A 119 1.65 -8.30 5.50
C VAL A 119 1.40 -9.55 4.69
N THR A 120 0.30 -9.54 3.93
CA THR A 120 0.04 -10.47 2.84
C THR A 120 -0.45 -9.69 1.63
N LEU A 121 0.18 -9.94 0.48
CA LEU A 121 -0.20 -9.41 -0.82
C LEU A 121 -0.56 -10.60 -1.71
N GLU A 122 -1.76 -10.63 -2.27
CA GLU A 122 -2.22 -11.67 -3.20
C GLU A 122 -2.48 -11.04 -4.56
N ILE A 123 -1.98 -11.66 -5.61
CA ILE A 123 -2.08 -11.18 -6.98
C ILE A 123 -2.94 -12.18 -7.76
N ASP A 124 -4.03 -11.69 -8.32
CA ASP A 124 -4.94 -12.50 -9.13
C ASP A 124 -5.37 -11.70 -10.37
N GLY A 125 -4.91 -12.17 -11.53
CA GLY A 125 -5.19 -11.56 -12.82
C GLY A 125 -4.79 -10.10 -12.90
N ALA A 126 -5.78 -9.20 -12.81
CA ALA A 126 -5.63 -7.75 -12.91
C ALA A 126 -5.77 -7.04 -11.55
N SER A 127 -5.66 -7.79 -10.45
CA SER A 127 -5.92 -7.30 -9.11
C SER A 127 -4.79 -7.65 -8.14
N VAL A 128 -4.58 -6.76 -7.17
CA VAL A 128 -3.71 -6.99 -6.01
C VAL A 128 -4.54 -6.78 -4.76
N ARG A 129 -4.70 -7.82 -3.95
CA ARG A 129 -5.31 -7.74 -2.62
C ARG A 129 -4.21 -7.50 -1.59
N ALA A 130 -4.33 -6.41 -0.83
CA ALA A 130 -3.38 -6.03 0.20
C ALA A 130 -4.02 -6.14 1.59
N LYS A 131 -3.41 -6.99 2.42
CA LYS A 131 -3.80 -7.26 3.79
C LYS A 131 -2.63 -6.94 4.72
N GLY A 132 -2.94 -6.47 5.91
CA GLY A 132 -1.97 -6.48 6.99
C GLY A 132 -2.61 -6.29 8.34
N ARG A 133 -1.87 -6.68 9.38
CA ARG A 133 -2.34 -6.65 10.76
C ARG A 133 -1.19 -6.50 11.73
N LEU A 134 -1.47 -5.94 12.88
CA LEU A 134 -0.57 -5.96 14.02
C LEU A 134 -0.58 -7.36 14.64
N VAL A 135 0.59 -7.96 14.84
CA VAL A 135 0.72 -9.29 15.47
C VAL A 135 1.28 -9.22 16.89
N GLU A 136 2.18 -8.27 17.15
CA GLU A 136 2.74 -8.04 18.49
C GLU A 136 2.86 -6.55 18.76
N LYS A 137 2.58 -6.12 20.00
CA LYS A 137 2.65 -4.70 20.40
C LYS A 137 4.01 -4.29 20.97
N GLY A 138 4.89 -5.23 21.31
CA GLY A 138 6.16 -4.93 21.98
C GLY A 138 6.00 -4.06 23.23
N SER A 139 6.88 -3.07 23.39
CA SER A 139 6.80 -2.10 24.50
C SER A 139 5.67 -1.07 24.35
N LEU A 140 4.93 -1.10 23.24
CA LEU A 140 3.81 -0.22 22.96
C LEU A 140 2.45 -0.82 23.38
N ALA A 141 2.44 -1.86 24.23
CA ALA A 141 1.22 -2.55 24.65
C ALA A 141 0.14 -1.62 25.25
N ASN A 142 0.57 -0.56 25.96
CA ASN A 142 -0.32 0.45 26.58
C ASN A 142 -0.74 1.57 25.61
N LYS A 143 -0.42 1.44 24.32
CA LYS A 143 -0.76 2.42 23.28
C LYS A 143 -1.87 1.88 22.40
N GLU A 144 -2.65 2.81 21.87
CA GLU A 144 -3.61 2.53 20.82
C GLU A 144 -2.86 2.54 19.48
N LEU A 145 -2.77 1.38 18.87
CA LEU A 145 -2.04 1.15 17.63
C LEU A 145 -2.97 0.61 16.57
N ARG A 146 -2.82 1.11 15.34
CA ARG A 146 -3.50 0.56 14.16
C ARG A 146 -2.50 0.28 13.05
N PHE A 147 -2.80 -0.73 12.25
CA PHE A 147 -2.08 -0.99 11.00
C PHE A 147 -2.72 -0.18 9.87
N GLY A 148 -1.92 0.24 8.90
CA GLY A 148 -2.42 0.87 7.68
C GLY A 148 -1.49 0.66 6.50
N TRP A 149 -1.99 1.01 5.32
CA TRP A 149 -1.23 1.12 4.09
C TRP A 149 -1.24 2.57 3.61
N ARG A 150 -0.07 3.12 3.37
CA ARG A 150 0.06 4.40 2.67
C ARG A 150 0.23 4.14 1.20
N VAL A 151 -0.80 4.45 0.41
CA VAL A 151 -0.75 4.37 -1.04
C VAL A 151 -0.44 5.76 -1.58
N LYS A 152 0.69 5.93 -2.26
CA LYS A 152 1.08 7.19 -2.88
C LYS A 152 1.01 7.06 -4.39
N ILE A 153 0.09 7.81 -4.98
CA ILE A 153 0.01 8.03 -6.42
C ILE A 153 0.89 9.25 -6.73
N PRO A 154 1.93 9.11 -7.56
CA PRO A 154 2.87 10.21 -7.82
C PRO A 154 2.29 11.29 -8.74
N ASN A 155 2.97 12.43 -8.84
CA ASN A 155 2.73 13.39 -9.91
C ASN A 155 3.17 12.78 -11.25
N LEU A 156 2.20 12.40 -12.08
CA LEU A 156 2.46 11.79 -13.38
C LEU A 156 2.91 12.79 -14.46
N TYR A 157 2.74 14.09 -14.18
CA TYR A 157 3.11 15.20 -15.06
C TYR A 157 4.36 15.93 -14.58
N TYR A 158 5.21 15.30 -13.75
CA TYR A 158 6.36 15.95 -13.10
C TYR A 158 7.36 16.61 -14.07
N ASN A 159 7.37 16.20 -15.35
CA ASN A 159 8.24 16.73 -16.39
C ASN A 159 7.57 17.80 -17.26
N GLN A 160 6.25 18.00 -17.14
CA GLN A 160 5.53 19.00 -17.90
C GLN A 160 5.62 20.36 -17.20
N LYS A 161 6.22 21.33 -17.89
CA LYS A 161 6.39 22.71 -17.38
C LYS A 161 5.51 23.72 -18.10
N ASP A 162 4.95 23.35 -19.25
CA ASP A 162 4.03 24.17 -20.02
C ASP A 162 2.63 24.02 -19.42
N GLU A 163 2.10 25.11 -18.87
CA GLU A 163 0.82 25.12 -18.17
C GLU A 163 -0.34 24.72 -19.08
N LYS A 164 -0.35 25.16 -20.34
CA LYS A 164 -1.41 24.83 -21.28
C LYS A 164 -1.39 23.34 -21.61
N LYS A 165 -0.21 22.77 -21.85
CA LYS A 165 -0.07 21.32 -22.08
C LYS A 165 -0.41 20.49 -20.84
N LEU A 166 -0.16 21.03 -19.66
CA LEU A 166 -0.52 20.38 -18.39
C LEU A 166 -2.03 20.38 -18.20
N GLU A 167 -2.68 21.53 -18.42
CA GLU A 167 -4.14 21.65 -18.38
C GLU A 167 -4.78 20.71 -19.41
N ASP A 168 -4.33 20.76 -20.67
CA ASP A 168 -4.84 19.88 -21.72
C ASP A 168 -4.62 18.40 -21.39
N GLY A 169 -3.45 18.05 -20.83
CA GLY A 169 -3.11 16.68 -20.47
C GLY A 169 -3.88 16.13 -19.26
N THR A 170 -4.45 16.97 -18.41
CA THR A 170 -5.17 16.57 -17.18
C THR A 170 -6.69 16.58 -17.34
N LYS A 171 -7.22 17.05 -18.48
CA LYS A 171 -8.69 17.08 -18.74
C LYS A 171 -9.35 15.71 -18.71
N GLY A 172 -8.59 14.67 -19.04
CA GLY A 172 -9.05 13.28 -18.98
C GLY A 172 -8.98 12.66 -17.59
N ASP A 173 -8.21 13.24 -16.68
CA ASP A 173 -8.03 12.70 -15.34
C ASP A 173 -9.29 12.88 -14.50
N ARG A 174 -9.77 11.79 -13.90
CA ARG A 174 -10.94 11.78 -13.02
C ARG A 174 -10.67 11.01 -11.74
N TYR A 175 -11.12 11.60 -10.64
CA TYR A 175 -11.00 11.06 -9.30
C TYR A 175 -12.40 10.93 -8.72
N GLU A 176 -12.88 9.71 -8.52
CA GLU A 176 -14.16 9.41 -7.90
C GLU A 176 -13.94 8.68 -6.59
N PHE A 177 -14.64 9.08 -5.53
CA PHE A 177 -14.57 8.44 -4.22
C PHE A 177 -15.98 8.09 -3.76
N VAL A 178 -16.12 6.92 -3.13
CA VAL A 178 -17.37 6.47 -2.51
C VAL A 178 -17.18 6.54 -1.00
N ARG A 179 -17.79 7.54 -0.35
CA ARG A 179 -17.69 7.77 1.10
C ARG A 179 -18.31 6.62 1.90
N ALA A 180 -17.99 6.55 3.19
CA ALA A 180 -18.50 5.53 4.10
C ALA A 180 -20.04 5.53 4.22
N ASP A 181 -20.68 6.69 4.01
CA ASP A 181 -22.14 6.85 3.96
C ASP A 181 -22.76 6.47 2.59
N GLY A 182 -21.93 6.10 1.61
CA GLY A 182 -22.34 5.75 0.25
C GLY A 182 -22.42 6.92 -0.72
N GLU A 183 -22.18 8.16 -0.27
CA GLU A 183 -22.12 9.32 -1.14
C GLU A 183 -20.98 9.18 -2.15
N LYS A 184 -21.26 9.52 -3.40
CA LYS A 184 -20.26 9.55 -4.47
C LYS A 184 -19.87 10.99 -4.76
N VAL A 185 -18.59 11.25 -4.69
CA VAL A 185 -17.99 12.57 -4.94
C VAL A 185 -16.94 12.42 -6.04
N ARG A 186 -16.84 13.44 -6.90
CA ARG A 186 -16.01 13.39 -8.11
C ARG A 186 -15.30 14.72 -8.35
N TRP A 187 -14.06 14.61 -8.78
CA TRP A 187 -13.18 15.72 -9.14
C TRP A 187 -12.39 15.42 -10.40
N ASP A 188 -11.91 16.50 -11.00
CA ASP A 188 -11.03 16.47 -12.16
C ASP A 188 -9.58 16.66 -11.71
N GLY A 189 -8.61 16.23 -12.52
CA GLY A 189 -7.20 16.33 -12.14
C GLY A 189 -6.73 17.75 -11.80
N TRP A 190 -7.35 18.77 -12.42
CA TRP A 190 -7.05 20.18 -12.18
C TRP A 190 -7.63 20.73 -10.88
N ASP A 191 -8.67 20.08 -10.33
CA ASP A 191 -9.34 20.56 -9.14
C ASP A 191 -8.40 20.49 -7.93
N SER A 192 -8.37 21.57 -7.18
CA SER A 192 -7.68 21.61 -5.89
C SER A 192 -8.63 21.17 -4.80
N VAL A 193 -8.22 20.16 -4.03
CA VAL A 193 -9.07 19.61 -2.98
C VAL A 193 -8.33 19.57 -1.65
N ASN A 194 -9.06 19.86 -0.58
CA ASN A 194 -8.61 19.60 0.77
C ASN A 194 -8.87 18.14 1.13
N GLY A 195 -7.83 17.42 1.55
CA GLY A 195 -7.92 16.00 1.93
C GLY A 195 -8.97 15.72 3.00
N ASP A 196 -9.11 16.61 3.98
CA ASP A 196 -10.05 16.43 5.10
C ASP A 196 -11.52 16.53 4.64
N GLU A 197 -11.80 17.45 3.70
CA GLU A 197 -13.13 17.62 3.11
C GLU A 197 -13.53 16.39 2.28
N VAL A 198 -12.60 15.86 1.49
CA VAL A 198 -12.86 14.65 0.69
C VAL A 198 -13.05 13.45 1.61
N THR A 199 -12.19 13.30 2.61
CA THR A 199 -12.15 12.15 3.52
C THR A 199 -13.43 12.03 4.32
N GLY A 200 -13.87 13.09 5.02
CA GLY A 200 -15.00 12.99 5.95
C GLY A 200 -14.77 11.88 6.99
N GLU A 201 -15.69 10.91 7.07
CA GLU A 201 -15.53 9.71 7.91
C GLU A 201 -14.65 8.61 7.28
N GLY A 202 -14.20 8.81 6.04
CA GLY A 202 -13.47 7.86 5.21
C GLY A 202 -14.24 7.45 3.97
N PHE A 203 -13.56 6.79 3.04
CA PHE A 203 -14.17 6.21 1.84
C PHE A 203 -13.93 4.70 1.74
N THR A 204 -14.88 4.01 1.12
CA THR A 204 -14.86 2.56 0.88
C THR A 204 -14.27 2.21 -0.48
N ALA A 205 -14.30 3.16 -1.42
CA ALA A 205 -13.70 3.01 -2.73
C ALA A 205 -13.13 4.31 -3.28
N ALA A 206 -12.08 4.20 -4.08
CA ALA A 206 -11.55 5.26 -4.92
C ALA A 206 -11.32 4.74 -6.32
N ARG A 207 -11.68 5.53 -7.32
CA ARG A 207 -11.49 5.23 -8.73
C ARG A 207 -10.75 6.38 -9.39
N LEU A 208 -9.61 6.05 -9.96
CA LEU A 208 -8.72 6.99 -10.61
C LEU A 208 -8.62 6.61 -12.09
N ASP A 209 -9.18 7.44 -12.96
CA ASP A 209 -8.94 7.40 -14.39
C ASP A 209 -7.81 8.40 -14.66
N LEU A 210 -6.61 7.92 -15.04
CA LEU A 210 -5.40 8.77 -15.16
C LEU A 210 -4.79 8.63 -16.57
N GLU A 211 -4.77 9.72 -17.33
CA GLU A 211 -4.32 9.76 -18.73
C GLU A 211 -2.90 9.20 -18.92
N PRO A 212 -1.89 9.53 -18.10
CA PRO A 212 -0.53 9.04 -18.32
C PRO A 212 -0.37 7.54 -18.08
N TYR A 213 -1.32 6.91 -17.37
CA TYR A 213 -1.36 5.46 -17.24
C TYR A 213 -2.18 4.78 -18.34
N ASP A 214 -3.02 5.53 -19.05
CA ASP A 214 -4.00 4.99 -20.02
C ASP A 214 -4.78 3.80 -19.44
N ALA A 215 -5.10 3.89 -18.14
CA ALA A 215 -5.68 2.81 -17.36
C ALA A 215 -6.51 3.36 -16.20
N ARG A 216 -7.52 2.57 -15.80
CA ARG A 216 -8.25 2.82 -14.56
C ARG A 216 -7.62 2.07 -13.41
N VAL A 217 -7.30 2.79 -12.35
CA VAL A 217 -6.91 2.23 -11.07
C VAL A 217 -8.08 2.34 -10.11
N THR A 218 -8.51 1.22 -9.55
CA THR A 218 -9.59 1.18 -8.56
C THR A 218 -9.06 0.65 -7.25
N PHE A 219 -9.43 1.28 -6.14
CA PHE A 219 -9.18 0.84 -4.78
C PHE A 219 -10.53 0.56 -4.13
N GLU A 220 -10.71 -0.61 -3.57
CA GLU A 220 -11.95 -1.00 -2.90
C GLU A 220 -11.61 -1.72 -1.61
N THR A 221 -12.28 -1.38 -0.51
CA THR A 221 -12.13 -2.11 0.75
C THR A 221 -13.46 -2.72 1.18
N GLU A 222 -13.37 -3.91 1.76
CA GLU A 222 -14.49 -4.55 2.41
C GLU A 222 -14.68 -4.02 3.85
N LYS A 223 -15.51 -4.68 4.64
CA LYS A 223 -15.70 -4.36 6.05
C LYS A 223 -14.37 -4.47 6.82
N GLY A 224 -14.13 -3.51 7.71
CA GLY A 224 -12.98 -3.55 8.63
C GLY A 224 -11.83 -2.63 8.24
N GLY A 225 -11.93 -1.89 7.14
CA GLY A 225 -11.01 -0.81 6.82
C GLY A 225 -11.72 0.34 6.11
N LEU A 226 -11.11 1.51 6.15
CA LEU A 226 -11.53 2.69 5.40
C LEU A 226 -10.31 3.36 4.81
N PHE A 227 -10.52 4.09 3.72
CA PHE A 227 -9.49 4.93 3.13
C PHE A 227 -9.65 6.39 3.55
N GLU A 228 -8.53 7.09 3.63
CA GLU A 228 -8.42 8.53 3.88
C GLU A 228 -7.60 9.19 2.76
N LEU A 229 -7.99 10.38 2.31
CA LEU A 229 -7.27 11.13 1.29
C LEU A 229 -6.23 12.00 2.01
N TRP A 230 -4.97 11.64 1.84
CA TRP A 230 -3.86 12.37 2.41
C TRP A 230 -3.23 13.29 1.36
N ASN A 231 -3.87 14.45 1.18
CA ASN A 231 -3.36 15.54 0.38
C ASN A 231 -2.91 16.67 1.31
N GLY A 232 -1.60 16.89 1.43
CA GLY A 232 -1.06 17.96 2.28
C GLY A 232 -1.50 19.34 1.77
N GLY A 233 -2.58 19.87 2.33
CA GLY A 233 -3.19 21.13 1.92
C GLY A 233 -4.04 21.04 0.64
N GLU A 234 -4.67 22.15 0.31
CA GLU A 234 -5.42 22.32 -0.94
C GLU A 234 -4.45 22.43 -2.10
N LYS A 235 -4.43 21.41 -2.97
CA LYS A 235 -3.60 21.38 -4.17
C LYS A 235 -4.26 20.56 -5.28
N PRO A 236 -3.91 20.81 -6.55
CA PRO A 236 -4.45 20.05 -7.67
C PRO A 236 -4.15 18.55 -7.56
N LEU A 237 -5.14 17.72 -7.89
CA LEU A 237 -5.05 16.26 -7.81
C LEU A 237 -4.00 15.66 -8.75
N TYR A 238 -3.76 16.28 -9.92
CA TYR A 238 -2.74 15.84 -10.88
C TYR A 238 -1.31 15.88 -10.29
N GLN A 239 -1.08 16.66 -9.22
CA GLN A 239 0.21 16.72 -8.53
C GLN A 239 0.49 15.49 -7.65
N GLY A 240 -0.36 14.47 -7.73
CA GLY A 240 -0.25 13.23 -6.98
C GLY A 240 -0.91 13.32 -5.61
N ILE A 241 -1.47 12.19 -5.19
CA ILE A 241 -2.28 12.06 -3.98
C ILE A 241 -1.79 10.91 -3.09
N GLY A 242 -2.07 11.02 -1.80
CA GLY A 242 -2.00 9.89 -0.87
C GLY A 242 -3.39 9.33 -0.62
N VAL A 243 -3.55 8.02 -0.73
CA VAL A 243 -4.74 7.28 -0.32
C VAL A 243 -4.29 6.32 0.78
N ASN A 244 -4.62 6.61 2.03
CA ASN A 244 -4.21 5.80 3.17
C ASN A 244 -5.34 4.82 3.49
N TRP A 245 -5.09 3.52 3.43
CA TRP A 245 -6.03 2.54 3.96
C TRP A 245 -5.70 2.27 5.43
N ILE A 246 -6.71 2.31 6.29
CA ILE A 246 -6.57 2.10 7.72
C ILE A 246 -7.39 0.88 8.14
N HIS A 247 -6.76 -0.02 8.87
CA HIS A 247 -7.44 -1.15 9.50
C HIS A 247 -8.15 -0.70 10.79
N HIS A 248 -9.42 -1.07 10.92
CA HIS A 248 -10.28 -0.85 12.08
C HIS A 248 -10.44 -2.17 12.85
N PRO A 249 -9.54 -2.49 13.79
CA PRO A 249 -9.52 -3.79 14.48
C PRO A 249 -10.81 -4.07 15.27
N GLU A 250 -11.51 -3.04 15.73
CA GLU A 250 -12.83 -3.13 16.36
C GLU A 250 -13.91 -3.67 15.41
N ALA A 251 -13.84 -3.35 14.12
CA ALA A 251 -14.75 -3.82 13.09
C ALA A 251 -14.29 -5.13 12.44
N ASP A 252 -13.01 -5.48 12.60
CA ASP A 252 -12.38 -6.71 12.11
C ASP A 252 -11.39 -7.28 13.15
N PRO A 253 -11.89 -7.95 14.21
CA PRO A 253 -11.04 -8.47 15.28
C PRO A 253 -10.19 -9.67 14.85
N LYS A 254 -10.51 -10.30 13.71
CA LYS A 254 -9.73 -11.40 13.14
C LYS A 254 -8.55 -10.89 12.29
N GLY A 255 -8.54 -9.61 11.92
CA GLY A 255 -7.50 -9.03 11.08
C GLY A 255 -7.54 -9.58 9.65
N GLU A 256 -8.74 -9.87 9.12
CA GLU A 256 -8.99 -10.38 7.77
C GLU A 256 -9.30 -9.27 6.74
N ALA A 257 -9.52 -8.05 7.21
CA ALA A 257 -9.78 -6.90 6.38
C ALA A 257 -8.60 -6.64 5.43
N HIS A 258 -8.96 -6.25 4.23
CA HIS A 258 -8.04 -5.97 3.15
C HIS A 258 -8.65 -4.92 2.24
N PHE A 259 -7.83 -4.41 1.33
CA PHE A 259 -8.32 -3.73 0.16
C PHE A 259 -7.82 -4.39 -1.10
N THR A 260 -8.54 -4.19 -2.18
CA THR A 260 -8.18 -4.65 -3.51
C THR A 260 -7.87 -3.46 -4.39
N MET A 261 -6.76 -3.54 -5.09
CA MET A 261 -6.45 -2.68 -6.23
C MET A 261 -6.77 -3.43 -7.51
N THR A 262 -7.48 -2.81 -8.44
CA THR A 262 -7.79 -3.42 -9.75
C THR A 262 -7.42 -2.50 -10.90
N PHE A 263 -6.88 -3.10 -11.97
CA PHE A 263 -6.41 -2.44 -13.18
C PHE A 263 -7.28 -2.82 -14.38
N LYS A 264 -8.00 -1.83 -14.91
CA LYS A 264 -8.88 -2.00 -16.06
C LYS A 264 -8.41 -1.19 -17.25
#